data_AF-A0A946GB32-F1
#
_entry.id   AF-A0A946GB32-F1
#
_cell.length_a   1.000
_cell.length_b   1.000
_cell.length_c   1.000
_cell.angle_alpha   90.00
_cell.angle_beta   90.00
_cell.angle_gamma   90.00
#
_symmetry.space_group_name_H-M   'P 1'
#
loop_
_entity.id
_entity.type
_entity.pdbx_description
1 polymer ?
#
loop_
_entity_poly.entity_id
_entity_poly.type
_entity_poly.pdbx_seq_one_letter_code
_entity_poly.pdbx_strand_id
1 'polypeptide(L)'
;MSLYQEYLKEIAERKENGLHPKPIDGGQLLAEIIAQIQDPSHQHREDSLNFFIYNTLPGTTSAAVEKANFLKQIILGKDLVPEITRSFAFELLSHMKGGQSMEVLLNLAFGDDPEIATEAAKVLKTQVFLY
;
A
#
# COMPACT_ATOMS: atom_id res chain seq x y z
N MET A 1 -1.10 7.20 22.25
CA MET A 1 -2.09 6.12 22.06
C MET A 1 -1.66 5.34 20.83
N SER A 2 -2.42 4.37 20.34
CA SER A 2 -2.14 3.80 19.01
C SER A 2 -2.38 4.89 17.96
N LEU A 3 -1.52 5.00 16.94
CA LEU A 3 -1.69 6.02 15.89
C LEU A 3 -2.97 5.75 15.11
N TYR A 4 -3.34 4.48 14.97
CA TYR A 4 -4.61 4.08 14.36
C TYR A 4 -5.82 4.59 15.14
N GLN A 5 -5.82 4.53 16.48
CA GLN A 5 -6.91 5.07 17.29
C GLN A 5 -7.01 6.60 17.19
N GLU A 6 -5.87 7.29 17.18
CA GLU A 6 -5.81 8.74 16.96
C GLU A 6 -6.37 9.09 15.57
N TYR A 7 -6.09 8.28 14.56
CA TYR A 7 -6.62 8.41 13.22
C TYR A 7 -8.15 8.20 13.16
N LEU A 8 -8.69 7.18 13.82
CA LEU A 8 -10.14 6.97 13.91
C LEU A 8 -10.86 8.15 14.60
N LYS A 9 -10.24 8.73 15.64
CA LYS A 9 -10.75 9.93 16.30
C LYS A 9 -10.78 11.12 15.35
N GLU A 10 -9.72 11.34 14.57
CA GLU A 10 -9.69 12.40 13.56
C GLU A 10 -10.79 12.19 12.50
N ILE A 11 -11.02 10.96 12.05
CA ILE A 11 -12.11 10.65 11.10
C ILE A 11 -13.47 11.03 11.67
N ALA A 12 -13.74 10.67 12.93
CA ALA A 12 -15.01 11.00 13.59
C ALA A 12 -15.22 12.53 13.67
N GLU A 13 -14.20 13.27 14.12
CA GLU A 13 -14.23 14.74 14.23
C GLU A 13 -14.40 15.41 12.85
N ARG A 14 -13.76 14.87 11.80
CA ARG A 14 -13.91 15.35 10.43
C ARG A 14 -15.30 15.09 9.88
N LYS A 15 -15.88 13.94 10.19
CA LYS A 15 -17.23 13.56 9.77
C LYS A 15 -18.31 14.48 10.36
N GLU A 16 -18.13 14.94 11.60
CA GLU A 16 -19.02 15.96 12.21
C GLU A 16 -19.03 17.27 11.41
N ASN A 17 -17.92 17.57 10.72
CA ASN A 17 -17.77 18.72 9.83
C ASN A 17 -18.09 18.40 8.36
N GLY A 18 -18.63 17.21 8.05
CA GLY A 18 -18.93 16.78 6.68
C GLY A 18 -17.69 16.51 5.81
N LEU A 19 -16.52 16.31 6.42
CA LEU A 19 -15.25 16.08 5.74
C LEU A 19 -14.90 14.59 5.67
N HIS A 20 -14.27 14.19 4.57
CA HIS A 20 -13.68 12.86 4.41
C HIS A 20 -12.41 12.69 5.27
N PRO A 21 -12.02 11.44 5.59
CA PRO A 21 -10.73 11.13 6.21
C PRO A 21 -9.57 11.82 5.50
N LYS A 22 -8.56 12.27 6.24
CA LYS A 22 -7.32 12.70 5.59
C LYS A 22 -6.64 11.48 4.95
N PRO A 23 -6.04 11.64 3.76
CA PRO A 23 -5.18 10.61 3.20
C PRO A 23 -3.98 10.32 4.10
N ILE A 24 -3.52 9.07 4.12
CA ILE A 24 -2.40 8.60 4.95
C ILE A 24 -1.09 8.86 4.20
N ASP A 25 -0.23 9.72 4.74
CA ASP A 25 1.12 10.05 4.26
C ASP A 25 2.24 9.62 5.22
N GLY A 26 1.92 9.40 6.49
CA GLY A 26 2.84 8.97 7.53
C GLY A 26 3.12 7.46 7.54
N GLY A 27 4.39 7.08 7.43
CA GLY A 27 4.84 5.69 7.42
C GLY A 27 4.56 4.96 8.74
N GLN A 28 4.64 5.64 9.88
CA GLN A 28 4.36 5.03 11.19
C GLN A 28 2.90 4.56 11.31
N LEU A 29 1.94 5.39 10.88
CA LEU A 29 0.54 5.01 10.85
C LEU A 29 0.31 3.86 9.86
N LEU A 30 0.92 3.91 8.68
CA LEU A 30 0.75 2.84 7.70
C LEU A 30 1.38 1.52 8.16
N ALA A 31 2.54 1.55 8.82
CA ALA A 31 3.15 0.35 9.39
C ALA A 31 2.25 -0.30 10.44
N GLU A 32 1.59 0.51 11.27
CA GLU A 32 0.59 0.00 12.22
C GLU A 32 -0.61 -0.63 11.50
N ILE A 33 -1.13 0.01 10.44
CA ILE A 33 -2.21 -0.53 9.59
C ILE A 33 -1.79 -1.86 8.94
N ILE A 34 -0.57 -1.96 8.42
CA ILE A 34 -0.04 -3.19 7.81
C ILE A 34 0.05 -4.32 8.85
N ALA A 35 0.54 -4.04 10.06
CA ALA A 35 0.58 -5.02 11.13
C ALA A 35 -0.82 -5.56 11.48
N GLN A 36 -1.84 -4.70 11.47
CA GLN A 36 -3.23 -5.11 11.67
C GLN A 36 -3.79 -5.95 10.50
N ILE A 37 -3.34 -5.70 9.27
CA ILE A 37 -3.72 -6.50 8.09
C ILE A 37 -3.12 -7.91 8.17
N GLN A 38 -1.87 -8.00 8.65
CA GLN A 38 -1.14 -9.25 8.80
C GLN A 38 -1.69 -10.16 9.91
N ASP A 39 -2.44 -9.62 10.87
CA ASP A 39 -3.19 -10.40 11.86
C ASP A 39 -4.62 -10.66 11.37
N PRO A 40 -4.96 -11.88 10.88
CA PRO A 40 -6.28 -12.19 10.33
C PRO A 40 -7.42 -12.03 11.34
N SER A 41 -7.13 -12.04 12.64
CA SER A 41 -8.10 -11.94 13.73
C SER A 41 -8.28 -10.52 14.26
N HIS A 42 -7.54 -9.54 13.73
CA HIS A 42 -7.57 -8.18 14.23
C HIS A 42 -8.95 -7.54 13.99
N GLN A 43 -9.54 -6.96 15.03
CA GLN A 43 -10.91 -6.40 15.00
C GLN A 43 -11.09 -5.30 13.95
N HIS A 44 -10.01 -4.57 13.60
CA HIS A 44 -10.02 -3.47 12.63
C HIS A 44 -9.45 -3.86 11.27
N ARG A 45 -9.23 -5.15 11.02
CA ARG A 45 -8.55 -5.62 9.81
C ARG A 45 -9.23 -5.15 8.52
N GLU A 46 -10.56 -5.21 8.47
CA GLU A 46 -11.34 -4.79 7.29
C GLU A 46 -11.17 -3.29 6.99
N ASP A 47 -11.29 -2.44 8.02
CA ASP A 47 -11.06 -1.00 7.87
C ASP A 47 -9.61 -0.70 7.48
N SER A 48 -8.65 -1.42 8.08
CA SER A 48 -7.23 -1.28 7.77
C SER A 48 -6.91 -1.68 6.33
N LEU A 49 -7.52 -2.75 5.80
CA LEU A 49 -7.46 -3.09 4.38
C LEU A 49 -8.02 -1.95 3.51
N ASN A 50 -9.19 -1.41 3.85
CA ASN A 50 -9.79 -0.30 3.10
C ASN A 50 -8.90 0.95 3.09
N PHE A 51 -8.33 1.34 4.23
CA PHE A 51 -7.42 2.47 4.33
C PHE A 51 -6.13 2.25 3.55
N PHE A 52 -5.55 1.05 3.65
CA PHE A 52 -4.36 0.68 2.89
C PHE A 52 -4.61 0.75 1.38
N ILE A 53 -5.71 0.17 0.90
CA ILE A 53 -6.03 0.11 -0.53
C ILE A 53 -6.36 1.50 -1.08
N TYR A 54 -7.29 2.21 -0.42
CA TYR A 54 -7.95 3.38 -1.01
C TYR A 54 -7.56 4.74 -0.43
N ASN A 55 -6.93 4.78 0.75
CA ASN A 55 -6.69 6.04 1.45
C ASN A 55 -5.22 6.32 1.78
N THR A 56 -4.29 5.55 1.21
CA THR A 56 -2.85 5.80 1.32
C THR A 56 -2.36 6.64 0.14
N LEU A 57 -1.66 7.74 0.42
CA LEU A 57 -1.15 8.63 -0.62
C LEU A 57 -0.05 7.95 -1.44
N PRO A 58 -0.15 8.00 -2.78
CA PRO A 58 0.92 7.56 -3.66
C PRO A 58 2.07 8.58 -3.71
N GLY A 59 3.12 8.26 -4.48
CA GLY A 59 4.25 9.16 -4.71
C GLY A 59 5.43 8.94 -3.77
N THR A 60 5.90 10.00 -3.11
CA THR A 60 7.17 10.03 -2.37
C THR A 60 7.01 10.10 -0.85
N THR A 61 5.80 9.93 -0.33
CA THR A 61 5.53 9.96 1.11
C THR A 61 6.14 8.76 1.82
N SER A 62 6.35 8.87 3.14
CA SER A 62 6.79 7.74 3.96
C SER A 62 5.78 6.59 3.98
N ALA A 63 4.48 6.88 3.91
CA ALA A 63 3.45 5.85 3.74
C ALA A 63 3.56 5.14 2.37
N ALA A 64 3.91 5.85 1.30
CA ALA A 64 4.14 5.23 -0.01
C ALA A 64 5.31 4.22 0.03
N VAL A 65 6.37 4.48 0.80
CA VAL A 65 7.47 3.52 1.01
C VAL A 65 6.93 2.22 1.61
N GLU A 66 6.23 2.33 2.74
CA GLU A 66 5.67 1.19 3.46
C GLU A 66 4.67 0.40 2.58
N LYS A 67 3.80 1.11 1.84
CA LYS A 67 2.85 0.48 0.90
C LYS A 67 3.55 -0.29 -0.20
N ALA A 68 4.52 0.32 -0.87
CA ALA A 68 5.23 -0.31 -1.98
C ALA A 68 5.99 -1.55 -1.50
N ASN A 69 6.66 -1.46 -0.35
CA ASN A 69 7.40 -2.58 0.24
C ASN A 69 6.49 -3.73 0.65
N PHE A 70 5.33 -3.46 1.23
CA PHE A 70 4.37 -4.50 1.59
C PHE A 70 3.79 -5.19 0.36
N LEU A 71 3.40 -4.43 -0.68
CA LEU A 71 2.96 -5.00 -1.96
C LEU A 71 4.05 -5.87 -2.61
N LYS A 72 5.32 -5.48 -2.51
CA LYS A 72 6.46 -6.30 -2.96
C LYS A 72 6.49 -7.66 -2.24
N GLN A 73 6.30 -7.69 -0.91
CA GLN A 73 6.31 -8.94 -0.15
C GLN A 73 5.16 -9.87 -0.58
N ILE A 74 3.97 -9.31 -0.83
CA ILE A 74 2.81 -10.07 -1.33
C ILE A 74 3.11 -10.67 -2.70
N ILE A 75 3.70 -9.89 -3.62
CA ILE A 75 4.05 -10.36 -4.97
C ILE A 75 5.04 -11.54 -4.91
N LEU A 76 6.05 -11.42 -4.05
CA LEU A 76 7.06 -12.45 -3.80
C LEU A 76 6.53 -13.65 -2.99
N GLY A 77 5.26 -13.63 -2.55
CA GLY A 77 4.64 -14.69 -1.77
C GLY A 77 5.16 -14.81 -0.34
N LYS A 78 5.79 -13.77 0.21
CA LYS A 78 6.31 -13.75 1.59
C LYS A 78 5.24 -13.39 2.60
N ASP A 79 4.34 -12.48 2.22
CA ASP A 79 3.15 -12.13 2.99
C ASP A 79 1.90 -12.62 2.26
N LEU A 80 0.98 -13.24 2.99
CA LEU A 80 -0.27 -13.76 2.44
C LEU A 80 -1.45 -12.95 2.97
N VAL A 81 -2.05 -12.15 2.09
CA VAL A 81 -3.26 -11.39 2.36
C VAL A 81 -4.34 -11.86 1.37
N PRO A 82 -5.34 -12.65 1.80
CA PRO A 82 -6.35 -13.23 0.89
C PRO A 82 -7.06 -12.21 0.00
N GLU A 83 -7.22 -10.98 0.47
CA GLU A 83 -7.88 -9.88 -0.20
C GLU A 83 -6.98 -9.18 -1.24
N ILE A 84 -5.67 -9.40 -1.18
CA ILE A 84 -4.70 -8.81 -2.09
C ILE A 84 -3.97 -9.92 -2.83
N THR A 85 -4.53 -10.31 -3.98
CA THR A 85 -3.87 -11.24 -4.90
C THR A 85 -2.62 -10.60 -5.51
N ARG A 86 -1.70 -11.43 -6.04
CA ARG A 86 -0.50 -10.95 -6.75
C ARG A 86 -0.86 -9.96 -7.86
N SER A 87 -1.87 -10.28 -8.69
CA SER A 87 -2.31 -9.41 -9.77
C SER A 87 -2.85 -8.07 -9.24
N PHE A 88 -3.60 -8.10 -8.14
CA PHE A 88 -4.10 -6.88 -7.53
C PHE A 88 -2.98 -6.07 -6.87
N ALA A 89 -1.96 -6.71 -6.30
CA ALA A 89 -0.79 -6.01 -5.78
C ALA A 89 -0.03 -5.24 -6.89
N PHE A 90 0.12 -5.83 -8.08
CA PHE A 90 0.66 -5.12 -9.25
C PHE A 90 -0.22 -3.96 -9.71
N GLU A 91 -1.55 -4.14 -9.71
CA GLU A 91 -2.49 -3.06 -10.01
C GLU A 91 -2.33 -1.90 -9.02
N LEU A 92 -2.23 -2.19 -7.72
CA LEU A 92 -2.02 -1.18 -6.68
C LEU A 92 -0.69 -0.44 -6.85
N LEU A 93 0.40 -1.14 -7.18
CA LEU A 93 1.68 -0.51 -7.53
C LEU A 93 1.54 0.40 -8.76
N SER A 94 0.75 -0.01 -9.78
CA SER A 94 0.54 0.80 -10.98
C SER A 94 -0.15 2.15 -10.67
N HIS A 95 -1.04 2.17 -9.67
CA HIS A 95 -1.76 3.36 -9.22
C HIS A 95 -0.89 4.31 -8.39
N MET A 96 0.30 3.88 -7.97
CA MET A 96 1.23 4.74 -7.23
C MET A 96 1.96 5.74 -8.13
N LYS A 97 1.83 5.61 -9.46
CA LYS A 97 2.26 6.59 -10.47
C LYS A 97 3.69 7.10 -10.27
N GLY A 98 4.61 6.22 -9.89
CA GLY A 98 6.03 6.53 -9.70
C GLY A 98 6.47 6.67 -8.23
N GLY A 99 7.57 7.38 -8.00
CA GLY A 99 8.18 7.53 -6.68
C GLY A 99 8.62 6.19 -6.08
N GLN A 100 8.17 5.87 -4.87
CA GLN A 100 8.60 4.67 -4.14
C GLN A 100 8.21 3.35 -4.82
N SER A 101 7.18 3.37 -5.67
CA SER A 101 6.78 2.20 -6.46
C SER A 101 7.80 1.83 -7.56
N MET A 102 8.60 2.79 -8.03
CA MET A 102 9.57 2.56 -9.11
C MET A 102 10.68 1.61 -8.70
N GLU A 103 11.28 1.85 -7.52
CA GLU A 103 12.34 0.98 -7.00
C GLU A 103 11.83 -0.45 -6.80
N VAL A 104 10.60 -0.59 -6.29
CA VAL A 104 9.96 -1.91 -6.13
C VAL A 104 9.75 -2.59 -7.47
N LEU A 105 9.16 -1.90 -8.45
CA LEU A 105 8.91 -2.46 -9.78
C LEU A 105 10.20 -2.82 -10.51
N LEU A 106 11.27 -2.01 -10.40
CA LEU A 106 12.58 -2.32 -10.97
C LEU A 106 13.19 -3.56 -10.30
N ASN A 107 13.15 -3.63 -8.97
CA ASN A 107 13.63 -4.81 -8.23
C ASN A 107 12.89 -6.09 -8.64
N LEU A 108 11.57 -6.00 -8.86
CA LEU A 108 10.77 -7.14 -9.34
C LEU A 108 11.10 -7.49 -10.79
N ALA A 109 11.31 -6.49 -11.66
CA ALA A 109 11.66 -6.68 -13.08
C ALA A 109 13.05 -7.31 -13.29
N PHE A 110 14.01 -7.04 -12.40
CA PHE A 110 15.35 -7.63 -12.41
C PHE A 110 15.49 -8.86 -11.51
N GLY A 111 14.38 -9.36 -10.94
CA GLY A 111 14.37 -10.56 -10.12
C GLY A 111 14.48 -11.85 -10.94
N ASP A 112 14.66 -12.97 -10.23
CA ASP A 112 14.89 -14.29 -10.85
C ASP A 112 13.62 -14.96 -11.40
N ASP A 113 12.43 -14.56 -10.91
CA ASP A 113 11.16 -15.13 -11.34
C ASP A 113 10.69 -14.46 -12.65
N PRO A 114 10.69 -15.18 -13.79
CA PRO A 114 10.39 -14.60 -15.09
C PRO A 114 8.93 -14.15 -15.23
N GLU A 115 7.99 -14.74 -14.49
CA GLU A 115 6.58 -14.32 -14.52
C GLU A 115 6.42 -12.98 -13.82
N ILE A 116 6.97 -12.87 -12.60
CA ILE A 116 6.99 -11.61 -11.83
C ILE A 116 7.73 -10.52 -12.60
N ALA A 117 8.88 -10.84 -13.19
CA ALA A 117 9.66 -9.89 -13.96
C ALA A 117 8.87 -9.36 -15.17
N THR A 118 8.15 -10.25 -15.87
CA THR A 118 7.30 -9.88 -17.01
C THR A 118 6.14 -8.99 -16.59
N GLU A 119 5.46 -9.29 -15.48
CA GLU A 119 4.37 -8.46 -14.95
C GLU A 119 4.86 -7.08 -14.49
N ALA A 120 5.98 -7.03 -13.77
CA ALA A 120 6.62 -5.79 -13.36
C ALA A 120 7.00 -4.92 -14.57
N ALA A 121 7.59 -5.52 -15.62
CA ALA A 121 7.92 -4.83 -16.86
C ALA A 121 6.69 -4.29 -17.60
N LYS A 122 5.55 -4.98 -17.56
CA LYS A 122 4.28 -4.48 -18.11
C LYS A 122 3.81 -3.23 -17.37
N VAL A 123 3.85 -3.25 -16.03
CA VAL A 123 3.47 -2.09 -15.21
C VAL A 123 4.44 -0.91 -15.42
N LEU A 124 5.75 -1.17 -15.51
CA LEU A 124 6.75 -0.14 -15.77
C LEU A 124 6.50 0.62 -17.08
N LYS A 125 6.04 -0.07 -18.13
CA LYS A 125 5.71 0.57 -19.42
C LYS A 125 4.57 1.58 -19.34
N THR A 126 3.72 1.51 -18.31
CA THR A 126 2.61 2.46 -18.11
C THR A 126 2.99 3.63 -17.20
N GLN A 127 4.19 3.63 -16.62
CA GLN A 127 4.63 4.68 -15.71
C GLN A 127 5.19 5.87 -16.48
N VAL A 128 4.81 7.08 -16.06
CA VAL A 128 5.22 8.34 -16.70
C VAL A 128 6.24 9.12 -15.85
N PHE A 129 6.28 8.88 -14.54
CA PHE A 129 7.17 9.57 -13.59
C PHE A 129 8.37 8.68 -13.22
N LEU A 130 9.32 8.55 -14.16
CA LEU A 130 10.50 7.67 -14.05
C LEU A 130 11.77 8.39 -13.55
N TYR A 131 11.62 9.59 -12.96
CA TYR A 131 12.73 10.47 -12.59
C TYR A 131 13.40 10.11 -11.27
#